data_AF-A0A4Q5SAC9-F1
#
_entry.id   AF-A0A4Q5SAC9-F1
#
_cell.length_a   1.000
_cell.length_b   1.000
_cell.length_c   1.000
_cell.angle_alpha   90.00
_cell.angle_beta   90.00
_cell.angle_gamma   90.00
#
_symmetry.space_group_name_H-M   'P 1'
#
loop_
_entity.id
_entity.type
_entity.pdbx_description
1 polymer ?
#
loop_
_entity_poly.entity_id
_entity_poly.type
_entity_poly.pdbx_seq_one_letter_code
_entity_poly.pdbx_strand_id
1 'polypeptide(L)'
;MDLIAYISTFSIVIAAILGVIRFRQIEPSYYPFIYICWLGLVAEIVAYAYQTKSGSLLPSNIYVLLEAFLFVWQFKLWGSFQRRRRLFHAALAAVLILWIFDNLIVRTIHGLSSFYRIGYSFLLVILAIDQINKLIVSERKSFLTNAKFLICIGIIIYFSYKLTTEIFYVEAQGKESSPEFVGQIFSIQKYVNLFANLLYAYVILWIPKKKIFLEPLS
;
A
#
# COMPACT_ATOMS: atom_id res chain seq x y z
N MET A 1 21.16 -2.12 13.14
CA MET A 1 19.85 -1.67 12.62
C MET A 1 19.46 -0.45 13.45
N ASP A 2 19.21 0.69 12.80
CA ASP A 2 18.97 1.96 13.51
C ASP A 2 17.64 1.92 14.26
N LEU A 3 17.57 2.53 15.46
CA LEU A 3 16.36 2.60 16.28
C LEU A 3 15.13 3.12 15.49
N ILE A 4 15.35 4.10 14.62
CA ILE A 4 14.31 4.71 13.77
C ILE A 4 13.74 3.68 12.78
N ALA A 5 14.57 2.79 12.23
CA ALA A 5 14.11 1.75 11.32
C ALA A 5 13.20 0.76 12.06
N TYR A 6 13.58 0.37 13.28
CA TYR A 6 12.78 -0.53 14.11
C TYR A 6 11.41 0.08 14.48
N ILE A 7 11.40 1.33 14.94
CA ILE A 7 10.17 2.07 15.27
C ILE A 7 9.29 2.22 14.03
N SER A 8 9.88 2.57 12.89
CA SER A 8 9.15 2.70 11.62
C SER A 8 8.46 1.40 11.23
N THR A 9 9.19 0.29 11.22
CA THR A 9 8.66 -1.04 10.88
C THR A 9 7.49 -1.45 11.79
N PHE A 10 7.63 -1.34 13.11
CA PHE A 10 6.59 -1.80 14.03
C PHE A 10 5.47 -0.80 14.30
N SER A 11 5.56 0.44 13.79
CA SER A 11 4.48 1.42 13.93
C SER A 11 3.15 0.98 13.29
N ILE A 12 3.20 0.09 12.28
CA ILE A 12 2.00 -0.51 11.66
C ILE A 12 1.16 -1.33 12.65
N VAL A 13 1.75 -1.82 13.74
CA VAL A 13 1.06 -2.57 14.81
C VAL A 13 -0.12 -1.75 15.36
N ILE A 14 0.05 -0.43 15.50
CA ILE A 14 -0.99 0.46 16.02
C ILE A 14 -2.23 0.42 15.11
N ALA A 15 -2.02 0.54 13.80
CA ALA A 15 -3.10 0.45 12.81
C ALA A 15 -3.75 -0.95 12.82
N ALA A 16 -2.95 -2.01 12.89
CA ALA A 16 -3.46 -3.39 12.92
C ALA A 16 -4.36 -3.67 14.16
N ILE A 17 -3.92 -3.25 15.35
CA ILE A 17 -4.68 -3.40 16.61
C ILE A 17 -5.99 -2.59 16.55
N LEU A 18 -5.92 -1.31 16.16
CA LEU A 18 -7.11 -0.47 16.00
C LEU A 18 -8.09 -1.07 14.99
N GLY A 19 -7.57 -1.65 13.91
CA GLY A 19 -8.32 -2.36 12.88
C GLY A 19 -9.11 -3.53 13.45
N VAL A 20 -8.50 -4.35 14.33
CA VAL A 20 -9.20 -5.48 14.99
C VAL A 20 -10.25 -5.01 15.96
N ILE A 21 -9.92 -4.05 16.84
CA ILE A 21 -10.85 -3.52 17.84
C ILE A 21 -12.12 -3.01 17.16
N ARG A 22 -11.98 -2.34 16.01
CA ARG A 22 -13.11 -1.76 15.27
C ARG A 22 -13.67 -2.65 14.16
N PHE A 23 -13.09 -3.82 13.89
CA PHE A 23 -13.38 -4.65 12.72
C PHE A 23 -14.89 -4.96 12.56
N ARG A 24 -15.57 -5.26 13.67
CA ARG A 24 -17.01 -5.56 13.65
C ARG A 24 -17.89 -4.34 13.37
N GLN A 25 -17.39 -3.14 13.66
CA GLN A 25 -18.15 -1.89 13.60
C GLN A 25 -17.97 -1.13 12.28
N ILE A 26 -16.85 -1.31 11.57
CA ILE A 26 -16.53 -0.53 10.35
C ILE A 26 -17.35 -0.94 9.13
N GLU A 27 -17.61 0.01 8.23
CA GLU A 27 -18.23 -0.27 6.94
C GLU A 27 -17.43 -1.33 6.14
N PRO A 28 -18.07 -2.38 5.56
CA PRO A 28 -17.37 -3.47 4.89
C PRO A 28 -16.53 -3.04 3.67
N SER A 29 -16.83 -1.87 3.10
CA SER A 29 -16.05 -1.31 1.99
C SER A 29 -14.60 -1.00 2.37
N TYR A 30 -14.24 -0.97 3.65
CA TYR A 30 -12.86 -0.74 4.14
C TYR A 30 -12.15 -2.00 4.63
N TYR A 31 -12.76 -3.19 4.53
CA TYR A 31 -12.10 -4.43 4.93
C TYR A 31 -10.76 -4.70 4.22
N PRO A 32 -10.62 -4.46 2.89
CA PRO A 32 -9.33 -4.66 2.23
C PRO A 32 -8.21 -3.79 2.82
N PHE A 33 -8.52 -2.56 3.22
CA PHE A 33 -7.57 -1.68 3.91
C PHE A 33 -7.12 -2.23 5.27
N ILE A 34 -8.03 -2.82 6.06
CA ILE A 34 -7.64 -3.49 7.30
C ILE A 34 -6.75 -4.71 7.01
N TYR A 35 -7.07 -5.48 5.97
CA TYR A 35 -6.22 -6.60 5.54
C TYR A 35 -4.84 -6.15 5.07
N ILE A 36 -4.72 -4.97 4.43
CA ILE A 36 -3.42 -4.38 4.07
C ILE A 36 -2.59 -4.08 5.31
N CYS A 37 -3.19 -3.50 6.35
CA CYS A 37 -2.49 -3.22 7.61
C CYS A 37 -1.97 -4.51 8.28
N TRP A 38 -2.79 -5.56 8.30
CA TRP A 38 -2.40 -6.88 8.82
C TRP A 38 -1.34 -7.56 7.96
N LEU A 39 -1.51 -7.50 6.64
CA LEU A 39 -0.54 -8.04 5.69
C LEU A 39 0.82 -7.37 5.85
N GLY A 40 0.85 -6.04 6.03
CA GLY A 40 2.07 -5.29 6.33
C GLY A 40 2.74 -5.77 7.61
N LEU A 41 1.98 -5.92 8.71
CA LEU A 41 2.50 -6.44 9.97
C LEU A 41 3.09 -7.85 9.83
N VAL A 42 2.36 -8.77 9.18
CA VAL A 42 2.82 -10.14 8.94
C VAL A 42 4.08 -10.14 8.06
N ALA A 43 4.10 -9.32 7.01
CA ALA A 43 5.24 -9.23 6.11
C ALA A 43 6.50 -8.75 6.83
N GLU A 44 6.41 -7.78 7.74
CA GLU A 44 7.54 -7.31 8.54
C GLU A 44 8.07 -8.40 9.48
N ILE A 45 7.19 -9.14 10.16
CA ILE A 45 7.57 -10.27 11.03
C ILE A 45 8.27 -11.36 10.21
N VAL A 46 7.69 -11.74 9.06
CA VAL A 46 8.26 -12.79 8.20
C VAL A 46 9.58 -12.33 7.58
N ALA A 47 9.67 -11.08 7.11
CA ALA A 47 10.88 -10.51 6.53
C ALA A 47 12.02 -10.47 7.56
N TYR A 48 11.73 -10.07 8.81
CA TYR A 48 12.71 -10.10 9.90
C TYR A 48 13.23 -11.53 10.18
N ALA A 49 12.31 -12.51 10.22
CA ALA A 49 12.66 -13.92 10.44
C ALA A 49 13.44 -14.56 9.28
N TYR A 50 13.18 -14.15 8.03
CA TYR A 50 13.84 -14.70 6.85
C TYR A 50 15.17 -14.03 6.51
N GLN A 51 15.27 -12.70 6.65
CA GLN A 51 16.52 -11.98 6.36
C GLN A 51 17.65 -12.41 7.30
N THR A 52 17.32 -12.74 8.55
CA THR A 52 18.30 -13.25 9.53
C THR A 52 18.81 -14.65 9.21
N LYS A 53 18.09 -15.45 8.41
CA LYS A 53 18.44 -16.85 8.11
C LYS A 53 18.99 -17.08 6.70
N SER A 54 18.40 -16.46 5.69
CA SER A 54 18.71 -16.78 4.27
C SER A 54 19.07 -15.57 3.43
N GLY A 55 18.92 -14.34 3.95
CA GLY A 55 19.12 -13.12 3.18
C GLY A 55 18.17 -12.96 1.99
N SER A 56 17.13 -13.80 1.87
CA SER A 56 16.26 -13.82 0.70
C SER A 56 15.15 -12.76 0.76
N LEU A 57 14.93 -12.06 -0.35
CA LEU A 57 13.84 -11.08 -0.51
C LEU A 57 12.51 -11.70 -0.96
N LEU A 58 12.43 -13.03 -1.08
CA LEU A 58 11.23 -13.75 -1.50
C LEU A 58 9.96 -13.33 -0.73
N PRO A 59 9.96 -13.25 0.63
CA PRO A 59 8.77 -12.82 1.36
C PRO A 59 8.32 -11.40 1.00
N SER A 60 9.28 -10.50 0.74
CA SER A 60 8.98 -9.12 0.34
C SER A 60 8.32 -9.08 -1.05
N ASN A 61 8.77 -9.91 -1.98
CA ASN A 61 8.23 -9.97 -3.34
C ASN A 61 6.81 -10.58 -3.38
N ILE A 62 6.52 -11.56 -2.53
CA ILE A 62 5.16 -12.09 -2.35
C ILE A 62 4.26 -11.04 -1.68
N TYR A 63 4.77 -10.35 -0.66
CA TYR A 63 4.05 -9.30 0.04
C TYR A 63 3.56 -8.20 -0.91
N VAL A 64 4.43 -7.66 -1.77
CA VAL A 64 4.04 -6.58 -2.70
C VAL A 64 3.03 -7.02 -3.76
N LEU A 65 2.94 -8.32 -4.08
CA LEU A 65 1.88 -8.87 -4.93
C LEU A 65 0.53 -8.86 -4.22
N LEU A 66 0.49 -9.39 -3.01
CA LEU A 66 -0.72 -9.43 -2.19
C LEU A 66 -1.21 -8.02 -1.84
N GLU A 67 -0.30 -7.11 -1.53
CA GLU A 67 -0.59 -5.69 -1.30
C GLU A 67 -1.29 -5.06 -2.51
N ALA A 68 -0.74 -5.25 -3.72
CA ALA A 68 -1.32 -4.70 -4.93
C ALA A 68 -2.74 -5.24 -5.19
N PHE A 69 -2.97 -6.55 -5.00
CA PHE A 69 -4.30 -7.12 -5.14
C PHE A 69 -5.32 -6.56 -4.13
N LEU A 70 -4.91 -6.38 -2.88
CA LEU A 70 -5.79 -5.80 -1.86
C LEU A 70 -6.14 -4.34 -2.17
N PHE A 71 -5.17 -3.53 -2.64
CA PHE A 71 -5.47 -2.15 -3.04
C PHE A 71 -6.38 -2.09 -4.27
N VAL A 72 -6.12 -2.89 -5.31
CA VAL A 72 -7.01 -2.94 -6.49
C VAL A 72 -8.42 -3.37 -6.09
N TRP A 73 -8.55 -4.31 -5.14
CA TRP A 73 -9.84 -4.67 -4.55
C TRP A 73 -10.47 -3.51 -3.76
N GLN A 74 -9.69 -2.77 -2.97
CA GLN A 74 -10.15 -1.58 -2.24
C GLN A 74 -10.78 -0.54 -3.19
N PHE A 75 -10.12 -0.24 -4.30
CA PHE A 75 -10.63 0.69 -5.33
C PHE A 75 -11.87 0.16 -6.06
N LYS A 76 -11.99 -1.17 -6.24
CA LYS A 76 -13.23 -1.78 -6.74
C LYS A 76 -14.40 -1.53 -5.80
N LEU A 77 -14.22 -1.71 -4.49
CA LEU A 77 -15.29 -1.48 -3.51
C LEU A 77 -15.71 0.00 -3.42
N TRP A 78 -14.78 0.92 -3.72
CA TRP A 78 -15.08 2.36 -3.78
C TRP A 78 -15.65 2.84 -5.12
N GLY A 79 -15.82 1.92 -6.06
CA GLY A 79 -16.51 2.17 -7.30
C GLY A 79 -15.64 2.75 -8.42
N SER A 80 -14.30 2.74 -8.28
CA SER A 80 -13.39 3.20 -9.34
C SER A 80 -13.61 2.46 -10.66
N PHE A 81 -14.08 1.20 -10.59
CA PHE A 81 -14.35 0.34 -11.74
C PHE A 81 -15.84 0.13 -12.08
N GLN A 82 -16.78 0.83 -11.43
CA GLN A 82 -18.23 0.58 -11.58
C GLN A 82 -18.70 0.65 -13.04
N ARG A 83 -18.22 1.63 -13.80
CA ARG A 83 -18.62 1.84 -15.21
C ARG A 83 -17.91 0.90 -16.19
N ARG A 84 -16.78 0.30 -15.78
CA ARG A 84 -15.90 -0.49 -16.66
C ARG A 84 -15.35 -1.71 -15.93
N ARG A 85 -16.20 -2.71 -15.68
CA ARG A 85 -15.81 -3.97 -15.01
C ARG A 85 -14.62 -4.68 -15.68
N ARG A 86 -14.47 -4.56 -17.00
CA ARG A 86 -13.31 -5.09 -17.74
C ARG A 86 -11.99 -4.49 -17.29
N LEU A 87 -11.95 -3.20 -16.92
CA LEU A 87 -10.73 -2.54 -16.44
C LEU A 87 -10.27 -3.10 -15.10
N PHE A 88 -11.17 -3.58 -14.24
CA PHE A 88 -10.77 -4.23 -12.99
C PHE A 88 -10.00 -5.53 -13.26
N HIS A 89 -10.53 -6.38 -14.14
CA HIS A 89 -9.87 -7.63 -14.51
C HIS A 89 -8.58 -7.37 -15.29
N ALA A 90 -8.55 -6.35 -16.16
CA ALA A 90 -7.33 -5.93 -16.84
C ALA A 90 -6.27 -5.43 -15.85
N ALA A 91 -6.64 -4.66 -14.83
CA ALA A 91 -5.70 -4.19 -13.80
C ALA A 91 -5.12 -5.35 -12.98
N LEU A 92 -5.95 -6.31 -12.55
CA LEU A 92 -5.47 -7.50 -11.85
C LEU A 92 -4.56 -8.36 -12.73
N ALA A 93 -4.93 -8.56 -14.00
CA ALA A 93 -4.10 -9.30 -14.94
C ALA A 93 -2.77 -8.58 -15.19
N ALA A 94 -2.77 -7.26 -15.36
CA ALA A 94 -1.56 -6.47 -15.54
C ALA A 94 -0.63 -6.56 -14.33
N VAL A 95 -1.16 -6.44 -13.10
CA VAL A 95 -0.38 -6.61 -11.87
C VAL A 95 0.27 -8.00 -11.81
N LEU A 96 -0.50 -9.06 -12.09
CA LEU A 96 0.01 -10.43 -12.07
C LEU A 96 1.06 -10.68 -13.15
N ILE A 97 0.80 -10.26 -14.39
CA ILE A 97 1.72 -10.42 -15.53
C ILE A 97 3.02 -9.67 -15.28
N LEU A 98 2.95 -8.43 -14.80
CA LEU A 98 4.15 -7.65 -14.46
C LEU A 98 4.97 -8.33 -13.35
N TRP A 99 4.30 -8.90 -12.35
CA TRP A 99 4.99 -9.62 -11.27
C TRP A 99 5.70 -10.86 -11.76
N ILE A 100 5.01 -11.68 -12.58
CA ILE A 100 5.56 -12.89 -13.20
C ILE A 100 6.75 -12.53 -14.08
N PHE A 101 6.60 -11.51 -14.92
CA PHE A 101 7.66 -11.05 -15.81
C PHE A 101 8.90 -10.59 -15.04
N ASP A 102 8.74 -9.76 -14.01
CA ASP A 102 9.89 -9.25 -13.25
C ASP A 102 10.57 -10.33 -12.40
N ASN A 103 9.81 -11.23 -11.76
CA ASN A 103 10.35 -12.23 -10.82
C ASN A 103 10.85 -13.53 -11.47
N LEU A 104 10.36 -13.88 -12.67
CA LEU A 104 10.72 -15.13 -13.33
C LEU A 104 11.54 -14.94 -14.61
N ILE A 105 11.41 -13.78 -15.29
CA ILE A 105 12.08 -13.54 -16.58
C ILE A 105 13.23 -12.54 -16.42
N VAL A 106 12.99 -11.40 -15.76
CA VAL A 106 13.99 -10.32 -15.68
C VAL A 106 14.98 -10.54 -14.53
N ARG A 107 14.49 -10.90 -13.35
CA ARG A 107 15.29 -11.08 -12.13
C ARG A 107 15.01 -12.43 -11.49
N THR A 108 15.87 -12.81 -10.54
CA THR A 108 15.57 -13.93 -9.65
C THR A 108 14.59 -13.47 -8.58
N ILE A 109 13.65 -14.37 -8.21
CA ILE A 109 12.66 -14.12 -7.15
C ILE A 109 13.28 -13.79 -5.77
N HIS A 110 14.57 -14.05 -5.61
CA HIS A 110 15.34 -13.75 -4.40
C HIS A 110 15.94 -12.34 -4.38
N GLY A 111 15.94 -11.62 -5.52
CA GLY A 111 16.38 -10.23 -5.64
C GLY A 111 15.23 -9.22 -5.59
N LEU A 112 15.55 -7.92 -5.60
CA LEU A 112 14.55 -6.86 -5.56
C LEU A 112 13.85 -6.71 -6.92
N SER A 113 12.53 -6.90 -6.97
CA SER A 113 11.66 -6.76 -8.15
C SER A 113 11.28 -5.29 -8.41
N SER A 114 12.24 -4.48 -8.84
CA SER A 114 12.04 -3.03 -8.99
C SER A 114 11.09 -2.64 -10.13
N PHE A 115 11.06 -3.36 -11.25
CA PHE A 115 10.17 -3.01 -12.37
C PHE A 115 8.70 -3.25 -12.02
N TYR A 116 8.40 -4.36 -11.34
CA TYR A 116 7.09 -4.62 -10.79
C TYR A 116 6.71 -3.50 -9.80
N ARG A 117 7.62 -3.15 -8.89
CA ARG A 117 7.40 -2.11 -7.88
C ARG A 117 7.09 -0.74 -8.48
N ILE A 118 7.78 -0.34 -9.54
CA ILE A 118 7.49 0.88 -10.30
C ILE A 118 6.09 0.79 -10.93
N GLY A 119 5.80 -0.28 -11.65
CA GLY A 119 4.54 -0.46 -12.39
C GLY A 119 3.31 -0.44 -11.49
N TYR A 120 3.32 -1.19 -10.38
CA TYR A 120 2.17 -1.21 -9.48
C TYR A 120 2.05 0.09 -8.67
N SER A 121 3.17 0.72 -8.27
CA SER A 121 3.13 2.03 -7.60
C SER A 121 2.45 3.08 -8.47
N PHE A 122 2.80 3.11 -9.76
CA PHE A 122 2.18 4.01 -10.74
C PHE A 122 0.67 3.77 -10.87
N LEU A 123 0.25 2.50 -10.99
CA LEU A 123 -1.17 2.13 -11.03
C LEU A 123 -1.93 2.62 -9.80
N LEU A 124 -1.37 2.42 -8.60
CA LEU A 124 -2.02 2.82 -7.35
C LEU A 124 -2.14 4.34 -7.22
N VAL A 125 -1.12 5.10 -7.63
CA VAL A 125 -1.17 6.57 -7.66
C VAL A 125 -2.29 7.06 -8.59
N ILE A 126 -2.40 6.51 -9.80
CA ILE A 126 -3.48 6.89 -10.73
C ILE A 126 -4.86 6.59 -10.15
N LEU A 127 -5.06 5.40 -9.57
CA LEU A 127 -6.34 5.03 -8.96
C LEU A 127 -6.69 5.92 -7.77
N ALA A 128 -5.69 6.30 -6.95
CA ALA A 128 -5.87 7.23 -5.84
C ALA A 128 -6.27 8.63 -6.32
N ILE A 129 -5.63 9.15 -7.38
CA ILE A 129 -5.95 10.45 -7.96
C ILE A 129 -7.38 10.45 -8.53
N ASP A 130 -7.76 9.42 -9.30
CA ASP A 130 -9.13 9.28 -9.81
C ASP A 130 -10.16 9.27 -8.67
N GLN A 131 -9.86 8.56 -7.58
CA GLN A 131 -10.74 8.50 -6.43
C GLN A 131 -10.84 9.82 -5.68
N ILE A 132 -9.74 10.56 -5.52
CA ILE A 132 -9.75 11.92 -4.95
C ILE A 132 -10.60 12.85 -5.82
N ASN A 133 -10.43 12.82 -7.14
CA ASN A 133 -11.21 13.66 -8.05
C ASN A 133 -12.72 13.40 -7.91
N LYS A 134 -13.12 12.14 -7.78
CA LYS A 134 -14.52 11.77 -7.50
C LYS A 134 -15.00 12.28 -6.15
N LEU A 135 -14.17 12.19 -5.11
CA LEU A 135 -14.50 12.68 -3.77
C LEU A 135 -14.64 14.20 -3.72
N ILE A 136 -13.74 14.95 -4.37
CA ILE A 136 -13.79 16.42 -4.44
C ILE A 136 -15.11 16.89 -5.08
N VAL A 137 -15.60 16.19 -6.10
CA VAL A 137 -16.85 16.55 -6.79
C VAL A 137 -18.10 16.14 -5.99
N SER A 138 -18.04 15.05 -5.22
CA SER A 138 -19.24 14.45 -4.60
C SER A 138 -19.43 14.74 -3.11
N GLU A 139 -18.36 15.01 -2.36
CA GLU A 139 -18.42 15.20 -0.90
C GLU A 139 -18.38 16.67 -0.49
N ARG A 140 -19.24 17.05 0.45
CA ARG A 140 -19.27 18.40 1.07
C ARG A 140 -18.65 18.45 2.46
N LYS A 141 -18.21 17.31 2.99
CA LYS A 141 -17.61 17.20 4.33
C LYS A 141 -16.13 17.60 4.33
N SER A 142 -15.60 17.92 5.51
CA SER A 142 -14.17 18.17 5.70
C SER A 142 -13.32 16.98 5.23
N PHE A 143 -12.42 17.22 4.29
CA PHE A 143 -11.53 16.21 3.70
C PHE A 143 -10.64 15.51 4.74
N LEU A 144 -10.23 16.22 5.79
CA LEU A 144 -9.38 15.69 6.85
C LEU A 144 -10.08 14.67 7.76
N THR A 145 -11.41 14.57 7.66
CA THR A 145 -12.19 13.55 8.39
C THR A 145 -12.71 12.45 7.46
N ASN A 146 -12.47 12.57 6.15
CA ASN A 146 -12.91 11.58 5.17
C ASN A 146 -11.86 10.48 5.03
N ALA A 147 -12.16 9.29 5.59
CA ALA A 147 -11.24 8.16 5.57
C ALA A 147 -10.78 7.77 4.15
N LYS A 148 -11.65 7.81 3.12
CA LYS A 148 -11.25 7.51 1.73
C LYS A 148 -10.23 8.50 1.22
N PHE A 149 -10.47 9.79 1.47
CA PHE A 149 -9.56 10.86 1.06
C PHE A 149 -8.18 10.69 1.71
N LEU A 150 -8.14 10.49 3.03
CA LEU A 150 -6.91 10.27 3.78
C LEU A 150 -6.13 9.03 3.32
N ILE A 151 -6.83 7.91 3.03
CA ILE A 151 -6.18 6.71 2.47
C ILE A 151 -5.57 7.03 1.10
N CYS A 152 -6.29 7.71 0.22
CA CYS A 152 -5.77 8.06 -1.11
C CYS A 152 -4.56 8.99 -1.03
N ILE A 153 -4.55 9.96 -0.11
CA ILE A 153 -3.38 10.81 0.14
C ILE A 153 -2.20 9.97 0.65
N GLY A 154 -2.44 9.04 1.58
CA GLY A 154 -1.41 8.12 2.06
C GLY A 154 -0.82 7.27 0.94
N ILE A 155 -1.67 6.72 0.06
CA ILE A 155 -1.25 5.97 -1.14
C ILE A 155 -0.40 6.87 -2.05
N ILE A 156 -0.85 8.09 -2.37
CA ILE A 156 -0.11 8.99 -3.26
C ILE A 156 1.27 9.30 -2.69
N ILE A 157 1.37 9.69 -1.41
CA ILE A 157 2.64 10.06 -0.78
C ILE A 157 3.58 8.86 -0.75
N TYR A 158 3.12 7.72 -0.22
CA TYR A 158 3.94 6.53 -0.05
C TYR A 158 4.40 5.95 -1.39
N PHE A 159 3.48 5.76 -2.35
CA PHE A 159 3.79 5.12 -3.62
C PHE A 159 4.49 6.05 -4.61
N SER A 160 4.28 7.36 -4.57
CA SER A 160 5.10 8.29 -5.36
C SER A 160 6.55 8.28 -4.87
N TYR A 161 6.75 8.28 -3.55
CA TYR A 161 8.09 8.18 -2.99
C TYR A 161 8.74 6.83 -3.33
N LYS A 162 8.00 5.73 -3.18
CA LYS A 162 8.45 4.38 -3.55
C LYS A 162 8.84 4.29 -5.02
N LEU A 163 8.03 4.85 -5.93
CA LEU A 163 8.35 4.93 -7.35
C LEU A 163 9.69 5.62 -7.60
N THR A 164 9.93 6.77 -6.96
CA THR A 164 11.21 7.48 -7.04
C THR A 164 12.37 6.62 -6.54
N THR A 165 12.22 5.96 -5.38
CA THR A 165 13.29 5.10 -4.82
C THR A 165 13.66 3.94 -5.73
N GLU A 166 12.68 3.31 -6.38
CA GLU A 166 12.91 2.16 -7.26
C GLU A 166 13.55 2.58 -8.58
N ILE A 167 13.18 3.74 -9.14
CA ILE A 167 13.84 4.29 -10.35
C ILE A 167 15.32 4.57 -10.06
N PHE A 168 15.62 5.24 -8.94
CA PHE A 168 17.02 5.50 -8.56
C PHE A 168 17.79 4.21 -8.30
N TYR A 169 17.15 3.19 -7.72
CA TYR A 169 17.77 1.89 -7.52
C TYR A 169 18.11 1.20 -8.85
N VAL A 170 17.20 1.23 -9.84
CA VAL A 170 17.46 0.65 -11.17
C VAL A 170 18.59 1.39 -11.89
N GLU A 171 18.58 2.73 -11.88
CA GLU A 171 19.66 3.52 -12.49
C GLU A 171 21.01 3.27 -11.81
N ALA A 172 21.04 3.15 -10.48
CA ALA A 172 22.26 2.87 -9.73
C ALA A 172 22.82 1.47 -9.97
N GLN A 173 22.00 0.51 -10.39
CA GLN A 173 22.48 -0.81 -10.81
C GLN A 173 23.10 -0.80 -12.21
N GLY A 174 22.75 0.18 -13.05
CA GLY A 174 23.25 0.30 -14.42
C GLY A 174 24.49 1.18 -14.60
N LYS A 175 24.94 1.90 -13.55
CA LYS A 175 26.04 2.89 -13.60
C LYS A 175 26.85 2.93 -12.30
N GLU A 176 28.02 3.59 -12.32
CA GLU A 176 28.85 3.94 -11.15
C GLU A 176 28.18 5.01 -10.25
N SER A 177 26.92 4.83 -9.88
CA SER A 177 26.29 5.68 -8.87
C SER A 177 26.87 5.36 -7.50
N SER A 178 27.14 6.38 -6.68
CA SER A 178 27.69 6.15 -5.34
C SER A 178 26.69 5.34 -4.50
N PRO A 179 27.10 4.20 -3.93
CA PRO A 179 26.23 3.39 -3.05
C PRO A 179 25.66 4.21 -1.88
N GLU A 180 26.38 5.25 -1.47
CA GLU A 180 26.02 6.22 -0.44
C GLU A 180 24.75 7.01 -0.79
N PHE A 181 24.63 7.48 -2.03
CA PHE A 181 23.47 8.25 -2.47
C PHE A 181 22.20 7.39 -2.45
N VAL A 182 22.29 6.15 -2.94
CA VAL A 182 21.19 5.18 -2.88
C VAL A 182 20.82 4.90 -1.42
N GLY A 183 21.81 4.65 -0.56
CA GLY A 183 21.60 4.42 0.87
C GLY A 183 20.86 5.57 1.57
N GLN A 184 21.16 6.82 1.23
CA GLN A 184 20.48 7.99 1.76
C GLN A 184 19.01 8.07 1.33
N ILE A 185 18.72 7.78 0.06
CA ILE A 185 17.35 7.69 -0.45
C ILE A 185 16.58 6.62 0.32
N PHE A 186 17.12 5.40 0.44
CA PHE A 186 16.48 4.34 1.23
C PHE A 186 16.35 4.68 2.72
N SER A 187 17.19 5.57 3.26
CA SER A 187 17.03 6.06 4.64
C SER A 187 15.78 6.93 4.80
N ILE A 188 15.46 7.78 3.81
CA ILE A 188 14.25 8.61 3.84
C ILE A 188 12.98 7.75 3.79
N GLN A 189 13.01 6.61 3.09
CA GLN A 189 11.91 5.62 3.07
C GLN A 189 11.45 5.22 4.49
N LYS A 190 12.37 5.17 5.47
CA LYS A 190 12.04 4.85 6.86
C LYS A 190 11.05 5.87 7.45
N TYR A 191 11.24 7.16 7.18
CA TYR A 191 10.36 8.22 7.67
C TYR A 191 9.02 8.24 6.93
N VAL A 192 9.04 8.01 5.61
CA VAL A 192 7.83 7.91 4.79
C VAL A 192 6.97 6.73 5.25
N ASN A 193 7.59 5.60 5.57
CA ASN A 193 6.91 4.42 6.10
C ASN A 193 6.28 4.69 7.48
N LEU A 194 7.03 5.35 8.38
CA LEU A 194 6.51 5.74 9.69
C LEU A 194 5.30 6.68 9.55
N PHE A 195 5.40 7.69 8.69
CA PHE A 195 4.31 8.61 8.40
C PHE A 195 3.08 7.87 7.86
N ALA A 196 3.26 6.98 6.88
CA ALA A 196 2.17 6.20 6.30
C ALA A 196 1.48 5.31 7.35
N ASN A 197 2.24 4.64 8.21
CA ASN A 197 1.71 3.78 9.27
C ASN A 197 0.90 4.58 10.30
N LEU A 198 1.40 5.74 10.71
CA LEU A 198 0.66 6.64 11.62
C LEU A 198 -0.59 7.21 10.97
N LEU A 199 -0.52 7.57 9.68
CA LEU A 199 -1.67 8.00 8.91
C LEU A 199 -2.72 6.89 8.80
N TYR A 200 -2.32 5.63 8.61
CA TYR A 200 -3.23 4.48 8.59
C TYR A 200 -3.91 4.27 9.95
N ALA A 201 -3.17 4.39 11.05
CA ALA A 201 -3.76 4.35 12.39
C ALA A 201 -4.79 5.47 12.58
N TYR A 202 -4.47 6.69 12.17
CA TYR A 202 -5.39 7.83 12.20
C TYR A 202 -6.64 7.59 11.35
N VAL A 203 -6.48 7.12 10.12
CA VAL A 203 -7.58 6.77 9.20
C VAL A 203 -8.57 5.82 9.85
N ILE A 204 -8.09 4.76 10.53
CA ILE A 204 -8.97 3.75 11.15
C ILE A 204 -9.89 4.36 12.20
N LEU A 205 -9.48 5.45 12.86
CA LEU A 205 -10.33 6.20 13.79
C LEU A 205 -11.47 6.95 13.07
N TRP A 206 -11.29 7.30 11.80
CA TRP A 206 -12.28 8.01 10.98
C TRP A 206 -13.11 7.13 10.06
N ILE A 207 -12.84 5.82 10.00
CA ILE A 207 -13.67 4.90 9.20
C ILE A 207 -15.10 4.91 9.74
N PRO A 208 -16.11 5.12 8.86
CA PRO A 208 -17.51 5.16 9.27
C PRO A 208 -17.97 3.80 9.80
N LYS A 209 -18.91 3.84 10.76
CA LYS A 209 -19.56 2.63 11.26
C LYS A 209 -20.54 2.07 10.23
N LYS A 210 -20.82 0.77 10.29
CA LYS A 210 -21.86 0.10 9.49
C LYS A 210 -23.19 0.83 9.70
N LYS A 211 -23.88 1.13 8.60
CA LYS A 211 -25.26 1.62 8.66
C LYS A 211 -26.16 0.45 9.07
N ILE A 212 -26.78 0.53 10.24
CA ILE A 212 -27.82 -0.41 10.66
C ILE A 212 -29.13 0.15 10.08
N PHE A 213 -29.67 -0.51 9.05
CA PHE A 213 -30.97 -0.15 8.48
C PHE A 213 -32.06 -0.68 9.42
N LEU A 214 -32.33 0.06 10.50
CA LEU A 214 -33.53 -0.12 11.31
C LEU A 214 -34.26 1.22 11.34
N GLU A 215 -35.13 1.44 10.35
CA GLU A 215 -36.50 1.95 10.52
C GLU A 215 -37.14 2.25 9.15
N PRO A 216 -38.28 1.63 8.81
CA PRO A 216 -39.19 2.20 7.81
C PRO A 216 -39.84 3.45 8.41
N LEU A 217 -39.81 4.56 7.66
CA LEU A 217 -40.62 5.74 7.96
C LEU A 217 -42.10 5.33 7.83
N SER A 218 -42.75 5.10 8.97
CA SER A 218 -44.21 5.08 9.10
C SER A 218 -44.74 6.49 9.22
#